data_AF-A0A5D3AML8-F1
#
_entry.id   AF-A0A5D3AML8-F1
#
_cell.length_a   1.000
_cell.length_b   1.000
_cell.length_c   1.000
_cell.angle_alpha   90.00
_cell.angle_beta   90.00
_cell.angle_gamma   90.00
#
_symmetry.space_group_name_H-M   'P 1'
#
loop_
_entity.id
_entity.type
_entity.pdbx_description
1 polymer ?
#
loop_
_entity_poly.entity_id
_entity_poly.type
_entity_poly.pdbx_seq_one_letter_code
_entity_poly.pdbx_strand_id
1 'polypeptide(L)'
;MPVNAGGTWYFSQRYNAIHGSYWETGHRSPSQALTPTPVLATLRATALTHNHTSLVVAKPDRVEVWDVTETGLVSVAELKVWGTIVSIDQVSVEGSRPHIVILLSPPNARALMVAFDKATSVLV
;
A
#
# COMPACT_ATOMS: atom_id res chain seq x y z
N MET A 1 -45.80 -22.06 -1.15
CA MET A 1 -44.65 -22.62 -0.42
C MET A 1 -43.70 -21.47 -0.11
N PRO A 2 -43.36 -21.20 1.16
CA PRO A 2 -42.84 -19.89 1.57
C PRO A 2 -41.30 -19.78 1.56
N VAL A 3 -40.86 -18.64 1.01
CA VAL A 3 -39.84 -17.66 1.45
C VAL A 3 -38.41 -18.12 1.81
N ASN A 4 -37.47 -17.68 0.96
CA ASN A 4 -36.03 -17.50 1.21
C ASN A 4 -35.77 -16.55 2.38
N ALA A 5 -34.92 -16.95 3.33
CA ALA A 5 -34.36 -16.05 4.34
C ALA A 5 -32.90 -16.40 4.68
N GLY A 6 -32.02 -15.43 4.41
CA GLY A 6 -30.84 -15.07 5.21
C GLY A 6 -29.85 -16.16 5.65
N GLY A 7 -28.76 -16.32 4.91
CA GLY A 7 -27.53 -16.94 5.43
C GLY A 7 -26.52 -15.87 5.87
N THR A 8 -26.53 -15.54 7.17
CA THR A 8 -25.53 -14.69 7.83
C THR A 8 -24.30 -15.53 8.19
N TRP A 9 -23.11 -15.00 7.86
CA TRP A 9 -21.81 -15.59 8.17
C TRP A 9 -21.47 -15.46 9.66
N TYR A 10 -21.09 -16.56 10.30
CA TYR A 10 -20.49 -16.56 11.64
C TYR A 10 -19.09 -17.17 11.59
N PHE A 11 -18.06 -16.32 11.61
CA PHE A 11 -16.70 -16.72 11.97
C PHE A 11 -16.54 -16.54 13.49
N SER A 12 -16.57 -17.64 14.22
CA SER A 12 -16.29 -17.67 15.67
C SER A 12 -14.79 -17.83 15.89
N GLN A 13 -14.08 -16.74 16.22
CA GLN A 13 -12.78 -16.83 16.87
C GLN A 13 -12.98 -16.95 18.39
N ARG A 14 -12.62 -18.11 18.94
CA ARG A 14 -12.70 -18.37 20.39
C ARG A 14 -11.65 -17.50 21.10
N TYR A 15 -12.14 -16.58 21.92
CA TYR A 15 -11.38 -15.87 22.94
C TYR A 15 -10.89 -16.85 24.01
N ASN A 16 -9.59 -16.93 24.24
CA ASN A 16 -9.04 -17.46 25.50
C ASN A 16 -8.65 -16.29 26.39
N ALA A 17 -9.44 -16.09 27.44
CA ALA A 17 -9.10 -15.20 28.55
C ALA A 17 -8.04 -15.89 29.44
N ILE A 18 -6.94 -15.19 29.72
CA ILE A 18 -6.06 -15.52 30.84
C ILE A 18 -6.09 -14.33 31.78
N HIS A 19 -6.70 -14.54 32.95
CA HIS A 19 -6.60 -13.66 34.11
C HIS A 19 -5.16 -13.63 34.62
N GLY A 20 -4.62 -12.44 34.79
CA GLY A 20 -3.35 -12.19 35.45
C GLY A 20 -3.19 -10.70 35.75
N SER A 21 -3.73 -10.27 36.88
CA SER A 21 -3.58 -8.93 37.41
C SER A 21 -2.26 -8.80 38.20
N TYR A 22 -1.27 -8.10 37.65
CA TYR A 22 -0.18 -7.48 38.41
C TYR A 22 0.17 -6.11 37.78
N TRP A 23 0.18 -5.11 38.63
CA TRP A 23 0.49 -3.70 38.44
C TRP A 23 1.98 -3.54 38.12
N GLU A 24 2.34 -2.84 37.04
CA GLU A 24 3.56 -2.01 36.97
C GLU A 24 3.57 -1.18 35.69
N THR A 25 3.54 0.14 35.87
CA THR A 25 3.69 1.17 34.84
C THR A 25 5.07 1.10 34.22
N GLY A 26 5.19 0.38 33.10
CA GLY A 26 6.24 0.58 32.12
C GLY A 26 5.58 0.87 30.78
N HIS A 27 5.59 2.13 30.34
CA HIS A 27 5.29 2.50 28.96
C HIS A 27 6.38 1.90 28.04
N ARG A 28 6.31 0.59 27.81
CA ARG A 28 6.89 0.00 26.62
C ARG A 28 5.95 0.37 25.50
N SER A 29 6.30 1.43 24.77
CA SER A 29 5.82 1.57 23.39
C SER A 29 5.93 0.20 22.74
N PRO A 30 4.88 -0.34 22.10
CA PRO A 30 5.05 -1.56 21.34
C PRO A 30 6.16 -1.25 20.35
N SER A 31 7.33 -1.87 20.54
CA SER A 31 8.35 -1.92 19.51
C SER A 31 7.61 -2.48 18.31
N GLN A 32 7.50 -1.71 17.23
CA GLN A 32 6.96 -2.21 15.97
C GLN A 32 7.83 -3.40 15.60
N ALA A 33 7.44 -4.59 16.05
CA ALA A 33 8.00 -5.84 15.60
C ALA A 33 7.87 -5.79 14.09
N LEU A 34 8.96 -6.09 13.39
CA LEU A 34 9.11 -6.12 11.94
C LEU A 34 8.16 -7.15 11.33
N THR A 35 6.87 -6.89 11.46
CA THR A 35 5.79 -7.64 10.85
C THR A 35 5.94 -7.42 9.36
N PRO A 36 5.96 -8.48 8.53
CA PRO A 36 6.04 -8.33 7.10
C PRO A 36 5.03 -7.28 6.62
N THR A 37 5.49 -6.24 5.94
CA THR A 37 4.56 -5.24 5.39
C THR A 37 3.87 -5.87 4.18
N PRO A 38 2.54 -6.07 4.20
CA PRO A 38 1.86 -6.71 3.09
C PRO A 38 1.98 -5.85 1.83
N VAL A 39 2.16 -6.52 0.69
CA VAL A 39 2.01 -5.89 -0.63
C VAL A 39 0.53 -6.00 -1.00
N LEU A 40 -0.11 -4.87 -1.21
CA LEU A 40 -1.54 -4.79 -1.55
C LEU A 40 -1.76 -4.92 -3.05
N ALA A 41 -0.92 -4.27 -3.84
CA ALA A 41 -1.00 -4.27 -5.29
C ALA A 41 0.38 -4.00 -5.90
N THR A 42 0.56 -4.45 -7.13
CA THR A 42 1.76 -4.16 -7.93
C THR A 42 1.35 -3.75 -9.33
N LEU A 43 2.08 -2.79 -9.88
CA LEU A 43 1.87 -2.29 -11.23
C LEU A 43 3.20 -2.29 -11.97
N ARG A 44 3.20 -2.84 -13.18
CA ARG A 44 4.32 -2.72 -14.10
C ARG A 44 4.13 -1.45 -14.94
N ALA A 45 5.06 -0.51 -14.83
CA ALA A 45 5.01 0.76 -15.54
C ALA A 45 6.24 0.93 -16.44
N THR A 46 6.02 1.10 -17.74
CA THR A 46 7.10 1.43 -18.69
C THR A 46 7.23 2.93 -18.81
N ALA A 47 8.45 3.45 -18.92
CA ALA A 47 8.70 4.89 -19.09
C ALA A 47 8.38 5.79 -17.88
N LEU A 48 8.18 5.21 -16.68
CA LEU A 48 7.88 5.96 -15.45
C LEU A 48 9.09 6.77 -14.97
N THR A 49 10.20 6.09 -14.65
CA THR A 49 11.43 6.73 -14.15
C THR A 49 12.35 7.15 -15.31
N HIS A 50 12.51 6.25 -16.27
CA HIS A 50 13.42 6.29 -17.43
C HIS A 50 12.87 5.43 -18.55
N ASN A 51 13.62 5.21 -19.63
CA ASN A 51 13.21 4.38 -20.78
C ASN A 51 13.30 2.86 -20.51
N HIS A 52 12.93 2.42 -19.30
CA HIS A 52 12.88 1.01 -18.90
C HIS A 52 11.60 0.70 -18.12
N THR A 53 11.47 -0.56 -17.69
CA THR A 53 10.35 -1.03 -16.89
C THR A 53 10.62 -0.74 -15.41
N SER A 54 9.65 -0.12 -14.76
CA SER A 54 9.57 0.02 -13.31
C SER A 54 8.47 -0.87 -12.75
N LEU A 55 8.67 -1.37 -11.54
CA LEU A 55 7.70 -2.03 -10.70
C LEU A 55 7.27 -1.06 -9.59
N VAL A 56 5.99 -0.71 -9.59
CA VAL A 56 5.36 0.10 -8.55
C VAL A 56 4.69 -0.85 -7.57
N VAL A 57 4.99 -0.71 -6.29
CA VAL A 57 4.51 -1.58 -5.21
C VAL A 57 3.70 -0.74 -4.23
N ALA A 58 2.42 -1.06 -4.07
CA ALA A 58 1.57 -0.47 -3.06
C ALA A 58 1.61 -1.29 -1.77
N LYS A 59 1.92 -0.62 -0.67
CA LYS A 59 1.79 -1.11 0.71
C LYS A 59 0.70 -0.28 1.40
N PRO A 60 0.20 -0.66 2.59
CA PRO A 60 -0.91 0.05 3.22
C PRO A 60 -0.69 1.56 3.40
N ASP A 61 0.54 1.99 3.68
CA ASP A 61 0.88 3.36 4.06
C ASP A 61 1.86 4.04 3.10
N ARG A 62 2.31 3.36 2.04
CA ARG A 62 3.29 3.89 1.10
C ARG A 62 3.25 3.21 -0.27
N VAL A 63 3.76 3.93 -1.26
CA VAL A 63 4.08 3.40 -2.58
C VAL A 63 5.59 3.41 -2.76
N GLU A 64 6.13 2.31 -3.25
CA GLU A 64 7.55 2.16 -3.58
C GLU A 64 7.70 1.96 -5.09
N VAL A 65 8.72 2.57 -5.68
CA VAL A 65 9.06 2.43 -7.10
C VAL A 65 10.42 1.76 -7.19
N TRP A 66 10.46 0.66 -7.94
CA TRP A 66 11.64 -0.15 -8.17
C TRP A 66 11.90 -0.22 -9.66
N ASP A 67 13.13 0.00 -10.10
CA ASP A 67 13.51 -0.24 -11.48
C ASP A 67 13.94 -1.69 -11.68
N VAL A 68 13.46 -2.29 -12.77
CA VAL A 68 13.84 -3.66 -13.15
C VAL A 68 15.10 -3.57 -13.99
N THR A 69 16.20 -4.11 -13.46
CA THR A 69 17.51 -4.19 -14.12
C THR A 69 17.88 -5.64 -14.40
N GLU A 70 18.98 -5.86 -15.12
CA GLU A 70 19.54 -7.20 -15.34
C GLU A 70 19.97 -7.89 -14.05
N THR A 71 20.30 -7.12 -13.02
CA THR A 71 20.76 -7.63 -11.71
C THR A 71 19.63 -7.79 -10.69
N GLY A 72 18.42 -7.31 -10.99
CA GLY A 72 17.24 -7.44 -10.12
C GLY A 72 16.46 -6.14 -9.97
N LEU A 73 15.93 -5.90 -8.77
CA LEU A 73 15.15 -4.71 -8.44
C LEU A 73 16.02 -3.67 -7.74
N VAL A 74 16.04 -2.45 -8.27
CA VAL A 74 16.76 -1.32 -7.67
C VAL A 74 15.73 -0.32 -7.14
N SER A 75 15.78 0.01 -5.85
CA SER A 75 14.87 1.02 -5.26
C SER A 75 15.17 2.40 -5.84
N VAL A 76 14.13 3.13 -6.23
CA VAL A 76 14.26 4.45 -6.86
C VAL A 76 13.58 5.54 -6.04
N ALA A 77 12.33 5.29 -5.63
CA ALA A 77 11.54 6.27 -4.90
C ALA A 77 10.57 5.60 -3.94
N GLU A 78 10.22 6.35 -2.89
CA GLU A 78 9.18 6.00 -1.94
C GLU A 78 8.28 7.22 -1.70
N LEU A 79 6.98 7.00 -1.66
CA LEU A 79 5.99 7.98 -1.23
C LEU A 79 5.18 7.43 -0.06
N LYS A 80 5.37 8.01 1.12
CA LYS A 80 4.48 7.77 2.26
C LYS A 80 3.21 8.58 2.10
N VAL A 81 2.08 7.94 2.37
CA VAL A 81 0.76 8.59 2.32
C VAL A 81 0.10 8.57 3.69
N TRP A 82 -0.63 9.63 3.99
CA TRP A 82 -1.44 9.70 5.20
C TRP A 82 -2.80 9.06 4.97
N GLY A 83 -2.89 7.74 5.12
CA GLY A 83 -4.13 6.99 4.90
C GLY A 83 -3.85 5.55 4.54
N THR A 84 -4.90 4.79 4.23
CA THR A 84 -4.76 3.40 3.80
C THR A 84 -5.00 3.30 2.31
N ILE A 85 -3.95 2.91 1.57
CA ILE A 85 -4.02 2.63 0.13
C ILE A 85 -4.92 1.43 -0.10
N VAL A 86 -5.81 1.54 -1.09
CA VAL A 86 -6.68 0.43 -1.52
C VAL A 86 -6.44 0.01 -2.96
N SER A 87 -5.90 0.89 -3.79
CA SER A 87 -5.57 0.57 -5.18
C SER A 87 -4.50 1.50 -5.72
N ILE A 88 -3.76 1.03 -6.70
CA ILE A 88 -2.90 1.83 -7.58
C ILE A 88 -3.23 1.51 -9.03
N ASP A 89 -3.08 2.50 -9.92
CA ASP A 89 -3.22 2.30 -11.37
C ASP A 89 -2.30 3.24 -12.15
N GLN A 90 -2.04 2.95 -13.41
CA GLN A 90 -1.28 3.82 -14.31
C GLN A 90 -2.22 4.67 -15.15
N VAL A 91 -1.91 5.95 -15.27
CA VAL A 91 -2.54 6.84 -16.25
C VAL A 91 -1.49 7.34 -17.22
N SER A 92 -1.73 7.12 -18.51
CA SER A 92 -0.88 7.60 -19.59
C SER A 92 -1.61 8.70 -20.35
N VAL A 93 -0.94 9.84 -20.51
CA VAL A 93 -1.40 10.95 -21.35
C VAL A 93 -0.45 11.05 -22.54
N GLU A 94 -1.01 11.23 -23.74
CA GLU A 94 -0.20 11.32 -24.95
C GLU A 94 0.85 12.45 -24.83
N GLY A 95 2.09 12.15 -25.23
CA GLY A 95 3.22 13.07 -25.13
C GLY A 95 3.75 13.31 -23.71
N SER A 96 3.19 12.66 -22.69
CA SER A 96 3.60 12.80 -21.28
C SER A 96 4.13 11.50 -20.70
N ARG A 97 4.92 11.60 -19.63
CA ARG A 97 5.31 10.42 -18.84
C ARG A 97 4.08 9.83 -18.14
N PRO A 98 4.04 8.51 -17.92
CA PRO A 98 2.99 7.91 -17.12
C PRO A 98 2.94 8.50 -15.71
N HIS A 99 1.74 8.64 -15.19
CA HIS A 99 1.45 9.01 -13.82
C HIS A 99 0.87 7.79 -13.09
N ILE A 100 1.00 7.78 -11.77
CA ILE A 100 0.39 6.75 -10.93
C ILE A 100 -0.80 7.38 -10.22
N VAL A 101 -1.95 6.72 -10.28
CA VAL A 101 -3.12 7.07 -9.47
C VAL A 101 -3.14 6.17 -8.24
N ILE A 102 -3.26 6.77 -7.07
CA ILE A 102 -3.33 6.10 -5.77
C ILE A 102 -4.70 6.38 -5.18
N LEU A 103 -5.47 5.33 -4.89
CA LEU A 103 -6.75 5.43 -4.21
C LEU A 103 -6.58 5.14 -2.72
N LEU A 104 -7.11 6.05 -1.89
CA LEU A 104 -7.12 5.92 -0.44
C LEU A 104 -8.53 5.62 0.06
N SER A 105 -8.64 4.82 1.13
CA SER A 105 -9.90 4.47 1.78
C SER A 105 -10.39 5.55 2.77
N PRO A 106 -11.69 5.51 3.15
CA PRO A 106 -12.20 6.29 4.27
C PRO A 106 -11.41 6.09 5.57
N PRO A 107 -11.37 7.08 6.48
CA PRO A 107 -12.12 8.34 6.44
C PRO A 107 -11.53 9.38 5.48
N ASN A 108 -10.30 9.17 5.00
CA ASN A 108 -9.58 10.09 4.12
C ASN A 108 -9.66 9.64 2.65
N ALA A 109 -10.87 9.34 2.17
CA ALA A 109 -11.06 8.85 0.81
C ALA A 109 -10.66 9.92 -0.21
N ARG A 110 -9.61 9.64 -1.00
CA ARG A 110 -9.08 10.53 -2.02
C ARG A 110 -8.36 9.77 -3.11
N ALA A 111 -8.31 10.36 -4.29
CA ALA A 111 -7.45 9.93 -5.38
C ALA A 111 -6.27 10.89 -5.48
N LEU A 112 -5.05 10.36 -5.42
CA LEU A 112 -3.82 11.11 -5.64
C LEU A 112 -3.28 10.72 -7.00
N MET A 113 -3.06 11.70 -7.88
CA MET A 113 -2.33 11.49 -9.12
C MET A 113 -0.91 12.00 -8.90
N VAL A 114 0.06 11.10 -8.99
CA VAL A 114 1.46 11.42 -8.71
C VAL A 114 2.33 11.17 -9.94
N ALA A 115 3.28 12.07 -10.15
CA ALA A 115 4.28 11.97 -11.19
C ALA A 115 5.63 11.60 -10.57
N PHE A 116 6.50 10.97 -11.35
CA PHE A 116 7.88 10.78 -10.95
C PHE A 116 8.72 12.00 -11.36
N ASP A 117 9.32 12.69 -10.38
CA ASP A 117 10.31 13.72 -10.64
C ASP A 117 11.71 13.10 -10.77
N LYS A 118 12.24 13.11 -11.99
CA LYS A 118 13.56 12.57 -12.30
C LYS A 118 14.71 13.37 -11.70
N ALA A 119 14.55 14.67 -11.43
CA ALA A 119 15.63 15.50 -10.89
C ALA A 119 15.92 15.14 -9.43
N THR A 120 14.88 14.79 -8.69
CA THR A 120 14.93 14.53 -7.24
C THR A 120 14.75 13.06 -6.89
N SER A 121 14.36 12.22 -7.86
CA SER A 121 14.03 10.80 -7.67
C SER A 121 12.94 10.59 -6.62
N VAL A 122 11.89 11.41 -6.66
CA VAL A 122 10.72 11.29 -5.79
C VAL A 122 9.42 11.25 -6.57
N LEU A 123 8.35 10.77 -5.94
CA LEU A 123 6.99 10.93 -6.44
C LEU A 123 6.42 12.24 -5.91
N VAL A 124 5.84 13.05 -6.79
CA VAL A 124 5.26 14.38 -6.51
C VAL A 124 3.83 14.50 -7.00
#